data_AF-A0A0C9PVG4-F1
#
_entry.id   AF-A0A0C9PVG4-F1
#
_cell.length_a   1.000
_cell.length_b   1.000
_cell.length_c   1.000
_cell.angle_alpha   90.00
_cell.angle_beta   90.00
_cell.angle_gamma   90.00
#
_symmetry.space_group_name_H-M   'P 1'
#
loop_
_entity.id
_entity.type
_entity.pdbx_description
1 polymer ?
#
loop_
_entity_poly.entity_id
_entity_poly.type
_entity_poly.pdbx_seq_one_letter_code
_entity_poly.pdbx_strand_id
1 'polypeptide(L)'
;MAGEWLTATANTNMFTYEIAPVFILMEHVVLEKMRELIGWNTGDSILAPGGSISNLYAFLAARHKMFPHYKEKGLSAVGGQLVMFTSDQCHYSVKSCASVCGLGTDNCVMVPSDENGRMIPSKLEQLVLERKAMGHIPFFVNATAGTTVIGAFDPISQIADICEKYSLWLHIDAAWGGGLLLSKKIQTSETDGHRTS
;
A
#
# COMPACT_ATOMS: atom_id res chain seq x y z
N MET A 1 21.35 16.17 4.37
CA MET A 1 22.76 16.62 4.38
C MET A 1 23.46 16.39 5.73
N ALA A 2 23.23 17.18 6.79
CA ALA A 2 23.96 16.97 8.07
C ALA A 2 23.73 15.57 8.68
N GLY A 3 22.48 15.08 8.70
CA GLY A 3 22.17 13.73 9.15
C GLY A 3 22.78 12.64 8.27
N GLU A 4 22.82 12.83 6.96
CA GLU A 4 23.41 11.86 6.02
C GLU A 4 24.92 11.72 6.22
N TRP A 5 25.64 12.83 6.45
CA TRP A 5 27.08 12.78 6.74
C TRP A 5 27.37 12.05 8.04
N LEU A 6 26.54 12.27 9.07
CA LEU A 6 26.64 11.53 10.32
C LEU A 6 26.39 10.04 10.13
N THR A 7 25.34 9.66 9.40
CA THR A 7 25.03 8.26 9.09
C THR A 7 26.14 7.59 8.29
N ALA A 8 26.70 8.27 7.28
CA ALA A 8 27.82 7.76 6.49
C ALA A 8 29.08 7.58 7.32
N THR A 9 29.32 8.46 8.30
CA THR A 9 30.44 8.34 9.25
C THR A 9 30.26 7.16 10.20
N ALA A 10 29.03 6.94 10.67
CA ALA A 10 28.72 5.82 11.57
C ALA A 10 28.82 4.45 10.87
N ASN A 11 28.43 4.38 9.59
CA ASN A 11 28.56 3.20 8.71
C ASN A 11 28.14 1.87 9.39
N THR A 12 27.04 1.89 10.14
CA THR A 12 26.49 0.72 10.83
C THR A 12 25.29 0.13 10.08
N ASN A 13 24.78 -1.01 10.53
CA ASN A 13 23.65 -1.70 9.94
C ASN A 13 22.44 -1.76 10.89
N MET A 14 21.23 -1.69 10.36
CA MET A 14 19.97 -1.64 11.12
C MET A 14 19.45 -3.02 11.56
N PHE A 15 20.21 -4.10 11.36
CA PHE A 15 19.73 -5.46 11.61
C PHE A 15 19.51 -5.81 13.08
N THR A 16 20.30 -5.25 14.01
CA THR A 16 20.20 -5.60 15.44
C THR A 16 20.51 -4.41 16.35
N TYR A 17 19.89 -4.42 17.53
CA TYR A 17 20.09 -3.38 18.55
C TYR A 17 21.55 -3.26 19.01
N GLU A 18 22.30 -4.36 19.01
CA GLU A 18 23.69 -4.38 19.50
C GLU A 18 24.63 -3.49 18.68
N ILE A 19 24.40 -3.41 17.36
CA ILE A 19 25.26 -2.65 16.43
C ILE A 19 24.71 -1.27 16.08
N ALA A 20 23.40 -1.03 16.26
CA ALA A 20 22.74 0.23 15.92
C ALA A 20 21.68 0.66 16.95
N PRO A 21 22.01 0.72 18.26
CA PRO A 21 21.01 0.89 19.33
C PRO A 21 20.25 2.21 19.21
N VAL A 22 20.96 3.30 18.93
CA VAL A 22 20.37 4.64 18.81
C VAL A 22 19.48 4.71 17.57
N PHE A 23 19.95 4.21 16.42
CA PHE A 23 19.20 4.31 15.17
C PHE A 23 17.93 3.46 15.18
N ILE A 24 17.94 2.27 15.80
CA ILE A 24 16.75 1.42 15.95
C ILE A 24 15.69 2.10 16.84
N LEU A 25 16.11 2.72 17.94
CA LEU A 25 15.17 3.47 18.79
C LEU A 25 14.61 4.70 18.06
N MET A 26 15.45 5.42 17.31
CA MET A 26 14.99 6.54 16.49
C MET A 26 13.99 6.11 15.42
N GLU A 27 14.26 5.01 14.72
CA GLU A 27 13.34 4.44 13.73
C GLU A 27 12.00 4.10 14.39
N HIS A 28 12.01 3.44 15.55
CA HIS A 28 10.78 3.12 16.29
C HIS A 28 9.93 4.37 16.58
N VAL A 29 10.55 5.41 17.14
CA VAL A 29 9.84 6.66 17.50
C VAL A 29 9.30 7.38 16.25
N VAL A 30 10.09 7.45 15.18
CA VAL A 30 9.65 8.07 13.92
C VAL A 30 8.46 7.31 13.34
N LEU A 31 8.54 5.99 13.27
CA LEU A 31 7.48 5.16 12.70
C LEU A 31 6.22 5.15 13.56
N GLU A 32 6.35 5.16 14.89
CA GLU A 32 5.22 5.37 15.80
C GLU A 32 4.54 6.70 15.52
N LYS A 33 5.32 7.78 15.38
CA LYS A 33 4.77 9.09 15.08
C LYS A 33 4.07 9.15 13.72
N MET A 34 4.61 8.46 12.72
CA MET A 34 3.97 8.35 11.40
C MET A 34 2.62 7.62 11.49
N ARG A 35 2.53 6.52 12.26
CA ARG A 35 1.26 5.81 12.49
C ARG A 35 0.22 6.70 13.19
N GLU A 36 0.63 7.47 14.20
CA GLU A 36 -0.27 8.43 14.86
C GLU A 36 -0.82 9.48 13.88
N LEU A 37 0.03 9.99 12.97
CA LEU A 37 -0.40 10.96 11.96
C LEU A 37 -1.39 10.38 10.95
N ILE A 38 -1.27 9.08 10.66
CA ILE A 38 -2.24 8.33 9.84
C ILE A 38 -3.56 8.10 10.62
N GLY A 39 -3.51 8.15 11.96
CA GLY A 39 -4.65 7.89 12.84
C GLY A 39 -4.67 6.50 13.47
N TRP A 40 -3.53 5.78 13.47
CA TRP A 40 -3.40 4.45 14.06
C TRP A 40 -2.65 4.50 15.39
N ASN A 41 -3.27 3.93 16.43
CA ASN A 41 -2.70 3.85 17.78
C ASN A 41 -1.91 2.54 18.02
N THR A 42 -2.03 1.58 17.09
CA THR A 42 -1.37 0.28 17.16
C THR A 42 -0.95 -0.13 15.75
N GLY A 43 0.11 -0.91 15.63
CA GLY A 43 0.53 -1.46 14.34
C GLY A 43 2.01 -1.79 14.34
N ASP A 44 2.47 -2.22 13.17
CA ASP A 44 3.87 -2.50 12.90
C ASP A 44 4.34 -1.68 11.69
N SER A 45 5.63 -1.41 11.59
CA SER A 45 6.20 -0.59 10.53
C SER A 45 7.69 -0.85 10.38
N ILE A 46 8.21 -0.67 9.18
CA ILE A 46 9.63 -0.75 8.88
C ILE A 46 9.99 0.26 7.78
N LEU A 47 11.18 0.85 7.83
CA LEU A 47 11.68 1.62 6.69
C LEU A 47 12.15 0.66 5.60
N ALA A 48 11.74 0.95 4.37
CA ALA A 48 12.16 0.19 3.19
C ALA A 48 13.07 1.05 2.31
N PRO A 49 13.97 0.44 1.52
CA PRO A 49 14.80 1.14 0.54
C PRO A 49 13.96 1.57 -0.68
N GLY A 50 13.10 2.56 -0.49
CA GLY A 50 12.23 3.15 -1.50
C GLY A 50 10.80 2.60 -1.50
N GLY A 51 9.85 3.42 -2.00
CA GLY A 51 8.42 3.10 -2.02
C GLY A 51 8.05 1.84 -2.81
N SER A 52 8.82 1.51 -3.86
CA SER A 52 8.64 0.27 -4.62
C SER A 52 8.77 -0.98 -3.74
N ILE A 53 9.73 -1.00 -2.80
CA ILE A 53 9.91 -2.12 -1.87
C ILE A 53 8.84 -2.08 -0.76
N SER A 54 8.40 -0.89 -0.33
CA SER A 54 7.25 -0.77 0.58
C SER A 54 5.98 -1.38 -0.03
N ASN A 55 5.70 -1.12 -1.30
CA ASN A 55 4.56 -1.70 -2.03
C ASN A 55 4.70 -3.24 -2.12
N LEU A 56 5.92 -3.75 -2.32
CA LEU A 56 6.20 -5.18 -2.29
C LEU A 56 5.94 -5.78 -0.90
N TYR A 57 6.36 -5.12 0.18
CA TYR A 57 6.08 -5.58 1.55
C TYR A 57 4.59 -5.60 1.86
N ALA A 58 3.83 -4.59 1.44
CA ALA A 58 2.37 -4.59 1.62
C ALA A 58 1.71 -5.80 0.94
N PHE A 59 2.09 -6.10 -0.30
CA PHE A 59 1.62 -7.29 -1.02
C PHE A 59 1.98 -8.59 -0.28
N LEU A 60 3.24 -8.71 0.18
CA LEU A 60 3.71 -9.91 0.88
C LEU A 60 2.99 -10.09 2.23
N ALA A 61 2.78 -9.02 2.97
CA ALA A 61 2.04 -9.02 4.23
C ALA A 61 0.59 -9.47 4.01
N ALA A 62 -0.08 -8.91 3.01
CA ALA A 62 -1.44 -9.29 2.64
C ALA A 62 -1.55 -10.77 2.26
N ARG A 63 -0.65 -11.24 1.39
CA ARG A 63 -0.62 -12.64 0.97
C ARG A 63 -0.33 -13.57 2.14
N HIS A 64 0.59 -13.21 3.04
CA HIS A 64 0.90 -14.04 4.21
C HIS A 64 -0.26 -14.08 5.21
N LYS A 65 -0.94 -12.95 5.43
CA LYS A 65 -2.12 -12.88 6.31
C LYS A 65 -3.26 -13.79 5.82
N MET A 66 -3.52 -13.78 4.50
CA MET A 66 -4.64 -14.53 3.92
C MET A 66 -4.28 -15.97 3.55
N PHE A 67 -3.02 -16.22 3.18
CA PHE A 67 -2.50 -17.52 2.72
C PHE A 67 -1.20 -17.86 3.45
N PRO A 68 -1.23 -18.16 4.76
CA PRO A 68 -0.02 -18.34 5.56
C PRO A 68 0.88 -19.49 5.06
N HIS A 69 0.27 -20.57 4.54
CA HIS A 69 0.99 -21.73 3.99
C HIS A 69 1.70 -21.44 2.66
N TYR A 70 1.44 -20.30 2.00
CA TYR A 70 2.14 -19.91 0.78
C TYR A 70 3.65 -19.83 1.00
N LYS A 71 4.09 -19.45 2.21
CA LYS A 71 5.52 -19.32 2.54
C LYS A 71 6.29 -20.63 2.35
N GLU A 72 5.67 -21.76 2.65
CA GLU A 72 6.32 -23.08 2.61
C GLU A 72 6.00 -23.85 1.33
N LYS A 73 4.75 -23.76 0.87
CA LYS A 73 4.22 -24.58 -0.24
C LYS A 73 4.12 -23.80 -1.56
N GLY A 74 4.41 -22.50 -1.55
CA GLY A 74 4.25 -21.63 -2.71
C GLY A 74 2.82 -21.60 -3.24
N LEU A 75 2.68 -21.52 -4.56
CA LEU A 75 1.39 -21.46 -5.24
C LEU A 75 0.48 -22.67 -4.95
N SER A 76 1.05 -23.85 -4.65
CA SER A 76 0.26 -25.06 -4.36
C SER A 76 -0.58 -24.96 -3.07
N ALA A 77 -0.28 -24.02 -2.18
CA ALA A 77 -1.12 -23.73 -1.01
C ALA A 77 -2.37 -22.91 -1.33
N VAL A 78 -2.49 -22.38 -2.55
CA VAL A 78 -3.65 -21.58 -2.96
C VAL A 78 -4.54 -22.44 -3.84
N GLY A 79 -5.82 -22.56 -3.49
CA GLY A 79 -6.81 -23.34 -4.25
C GLY A 79 -7.27 -22.70 -5.56
N GLY A 80 -6.58 -21.67 -6.06
CA GLY A 80 -6.97 -20.92 -7.24
C GLY A 80 -6.00 -19.80 -7.60
N GLN A 81 -6.35 -19.04 -8.64
CA GLN A 81 -5.53 -17.94 -9.14
C GLN A 81 -5.75 -16.67 -8.30
N LEU A 82 -4.70 -16.21 -7.60
CA LEU A 82 -4.75 -14.93 -6.89
C LEU A 82 -4.81 -13.76 -7.87
N VAL A 83 -5.55 -12.71 -7.50
CA VAL A 83 -5.69 -11.46 -8.29
C VAL A 83 -5.59 -10.24 -7.38
N MET A 84 -4.87 -9.22 -7.86
CA MET A 84 -4.78 -7.90 -7.23
C MET A 84 -5.32 -6.80 -8.15
N PHE A 85 -5.71 -5.68 -7.55
CA PHE A 85 -6.29 -4.54 -8.26
C PHE A 85 -5.52 -3.26 -7.94
N THR A 86 -5.35 -2.39 -8.94
CA THR A 86 -4.70 -1.09 -8.78
C THR A 86 -5.20 -0.12 -9.84
N SER A 87 -5.08 1.19 -9.61
CA SER A 87 -5.48 2.21 -10.60
C SER A 87 -4.62 2.13 -11.86
N ASP A 88 -5.19 2.41 -13.03
CA ASP A 88 -4.45 2.63 -14.28
C ASP A 88 -3.44 3.80 -14.23
N GLN A 89 -3.55 4.70 -13.24
CA GLN A 89 -2.62 5.79 -12.94
C GLN A 89 -1.62 5.45 -11.82
N CYS A 90 -1.59 4.20 -11.33
CA CYS A 90 -0.71 3.82 -10.23
C CYS A 90 0.78 3.86 -10.62
N HIS A 91 1.65 3.88 -9.61
CA HIS A 91 3.08 3.75 -9.84
C HIS A 91 3.42 2.38 -10.44
N TYR A 92 4.29 2.37 -11.45
CA TYR A 92 4.65 1.15 -12.20
C TYR A 92 5.17 0.00 -11.31
N SER A 93 5.70 0.30 -10.11
CA SER A 93 6.18 -0.72 -9.16
C SER A 93 5.12 -1.74 -8.77
N VAL A 94 3.83 -1.36 -8.77
CA VAL A 94 2.74 -2.27 -8.38
C VAL A 94 2.63 -3.43 -9.38
N LYS A 95 2.74 -3.14 -10.68
CA LYS A 95 2.77 -4.16 -11.73
C LYS A 95 4.04 -5.01 -11.66
N SER A 96 5.18 -4.37 -11.36
CA SER A 96 6.44 -5.10 -11.13
C SER A 96 6.34 -6.05 -9.93
N CYS A 97 5.65 -5.66 -8.87
CA CYS A 97 5.40 -6.49 -7.69
C CYS A 97 4.67 -7.79 -8.07
N ALA A 98 3.61 -7.70 -8.89
CA ALA A 98 2.89 -8.87 -9.37
C ALA A 98 3.81 -9.85 -10.14
N SER A 99 4.70 -9.33 -10.98
CA SER A 99 5.68 -10.14 -11.71
C SER A 99 6.68 -10.82 -10.75
N VAL A 100 7.33 -10.04 -9.89
CA VAL A 100 8.38 -10.52 -8.97
C VAL A 100 7.83 -11.51 -7.94
N CYS A 101 6.59 -11.34 -7.49
CA CYS A 101 5.95 -12.22 -6.52
C CYS A 101 5.36 -13.50 -7.12
N GLY A 102 5.50 -13.71 -8.43
CA GLY A 102 4.97 -14.89 -9.11
C GLY A 102 3.45 -14.89 -9.27
N LEU A 103 2.80 -13.72 -9.22
CA LEU A 103 1.37 -13.56 -9.53
C LEU A 103 1.13 -13.55 -11.05
N GLY A 104 2.09 -13.01 -11.80
CA GLY A 104 1.94 -12.70 -13.22
C GLY A 104 1.24 -11.36 -13.43
N THR A 105 1.67 -10.60 -14.45
CA THR A 105 1.14 -9.26 -14.72
C THR A 105 -0.32 -9.25 -15.14
N ASP A 106 -0.83 -10.35 -15.71
CA ASP A 106 -2.22 -10.49 -16.15
C ASP A 106 -3.21 -10.56 -14.98
N ASN A 107 -2.69 -10.90 -13.80
CA ASN A 107 -3.43 -10.95 -12.53
C ASN A 107 -3.26 -9.68 -11.69
N CYS A 108 -2.58 -8.67 -12.23
CA CYS A 108 -2.60 -7.30 -11.74
C CYS A 108 -3.60 -6.51 -12.58
N VAL A 109 -4.85 -6.46 -12.11
CA VAL A 109 -5.96 -5.87 -12.85
C VAL A 109 -5.93 -4.35 -12.67
N MET A 110 -5.81 -3.65 -13.79
CA MET A 110 -5.86 -2.19 -13.82
C MET A 110 -7.33 -1.73 -13.77
N VAL A 111 -7.66 -0.95 -12.75
CA VAL A 111 -8.99 -0.34 -12.58
C VAL A 111 -8.97 1.02 -13.30
N PRO A 112 -9.96 1.29 -14.17
CA PRO A 112 -10.08 2.58 -14.84
C PRO A 112 -10.18 3.75 -13.86
N SER A 113 -9.55 4.86 -14.23
CA SER A 113 -9.67 6.13 -13.51
C SER A 113 -10.63 7.10 -14.21
N ASP A 114 -11.12 8.08 -13.45
CA ASP A 114 -11.95 9.18 -13.95
C ASP A 114 -11.11 10.25 -14.67
N GLU A 115 -11.75 11.32 -15.13
CA GLU A 115 -11.09 12.44 -15.81
C GLU A 115 -10.08 13.19 -14.92
N ASN A 116 -10.21 13.06 -13.60
CA ASN A 116 -9.26 13.59 -12.61
C ASN A 116 -8.18 12.57 -12.24
N GLY A 117 -8.14 11.42 -12.91
CA GLY A 117 -7.24 10.29 -12.70
C GLY A 117 -7.37 9.63 -11.33
N ARG A 118 -8.58 9.64 -10.75
CA ARG A 118 -8.94 8.89 -9.54
C ARG A 118 -9.58 7.57 -9.91
N MET A 119 -9.22 6.49 -9.23
CA MET A 119 -9.84 5.18 -9.41
C MET A 119 -11.36 5.25 -9.27
N ILE A 120 -12.09 4.63 -10.21
CA ILE A 120 -13.55 4.57 -10.17
C ILE A 120 -14.01 3.37 -9.32
N PRO A 121 -14.63 3.56 -8.13
CA PRO A 121 -14.95 2.45 -7.22
C PRO A 121 -15.98 1.47 -7.77
N SER A 122 -16.95 1.94 -8.55
CA SER A 122 -17.92 1.08 -9.20
C SER A 122 -17.26 0.12 -10.20
N LYS A 123 -16.17 0.54 -10.85
CA LYS A 123 -15.37 -0.32 -11.74
C LYS A 123 -14.51 -1.30 -10.97
N LEU A 124 -13.96 -0.90 -9.82
CA LEU A 124 -13.28 -1.83 -8.91
C LEU A 124 -14.23 -2.96 -8.48
N GLU A 125 -15.42 -2.64 -7.99
CA GLU A 125 -16.39 -3.64 -7.55
C GLU A 125 -16.83 -4.57 -8.71
N GLN A 126 -17.09 -4.00 -9.89
CA GLN A 126 -17.40 -4.77 -11.09
C GLN A 126 -16.30 -5.79 -11.41
N LEU A 127 -15.04 -5.35 -11.45
CA LEU A 127 -13.89 -6.22 -11.77
C LEU A 127 -13.65 -7.28 -10.70
N VAL A 128 -13.88 -6.98 -9.42
CA VAL A 128 -13.82 -7.96 -8.33
C VAL A 128 -14.83 -9.09 -8.57
N LEU A 129 -16.09 -8.74 -8.88
CA LEU A 129 -17.13 -9.72 -9.15
C LEU A 129 -16.85 -10.57 -10.39
N GLU A 130 -16.38 -9.94 -11.48
CA GLU A 130 -15.99 -10.65 -12.71
C GLU A 130 -14.89 -11.68 -12.45
N ARG A 131 -13.84 -11.31 -11.70
CA ARG A 131 -12.76 -12.22 -11.37
C ARG A 131 -13.21 -13.37 -10.46
N LYS A 132 -14.08 -13.09 -9.49
CA LYS A 132 -14.68 -14.16 -8.66
C LYS A 132 -15.52 -15.12 -9.49
N ALA A 133 -16.28 -14.62 -10.47
CA ALA A 133 -17.08 -15.46 -11.36
C ALA A 133 -16.22 -16.39 -12.24
N MET A 134 -14.98 -16.00 -12.55
CA MET A 134 -13.98 -16.84 -13.23
C MET A 134 -13.28 -17.85 -12.30
N GLY A 135 -13.65 -17.90 -11.01
CA GLY A 135 -13.00 -18.76 -10.01
C GLY A 135 -11.64 -18.23 -9.51
N HIS A 136 -11.31 -16.97 -9.84
CA HIS A 136 -10.12 -16.33 -9.28
C HIS A 136 -10.38 -15.87 -7.84
N ILE A 137 -9.30 -15.56 -7.12
CA ILE A 137 -9.32 -15.15 -5.73
C ILE A 137 -8.76 -13.71 -5.62
N PRO A 138 -9.63 -12.70 -5.72
CA PRO A 138 -9.32 -11.34 -5.29
C PRO A 138 -8.81 -11.31 -3.86
N PHE A 139 -7.70 -10.63 -3.62
CA PHE A 139 -7.16 -10.55 -2.25
C PHE A 139 -6.51 -9.22 -1.88
N PHE A 140 -6.18 -8.37 -2.86
CA PHE A 140 -5.42 -7.14 -2.62
C PHE A 140 -5.86 -6.00 -3.53
N VAL A 141 -6.00 -4.81 -2.96
CA VAL A 141 -6.29 -3.56 -3.67
C VAL A 141 -5.24 -2.52 -3.27
N ASN A 142 -4.60 -1.91 -4.26
CA ASN A 142 -3.74 -0.74 -4.10
C ASN A 142 -4.52 0.53 -4.49
N ALA A 143 -4.83 1.37 -3.51
CA ALA A 143 -5.30 2.74 -3.73
C ALA A 143 -4.11 3.70 -3.69
N THR A 144 -4.09 4.71 -4.56
CA THR A 144 -3.00 5.70 -4.63
C THR A 144 -3.43 7.02 -4.01
N ALA A 145 -2.71 7.47 -2.98
CA ALA A 145 -2.88 8.77 -2.35
C ALA A 145 -1.78 9.71 -2.88
N GLY A 146 -2.05 10.31 -4.04
CA GLY A 146 -1.10 11.15 -4.76
C GLY A 146 -0.39 10.41 -5.90
N THR A 147 -1.04 10.30 -7.06
CA THR A 147 -0.43 9.74 -8.28
C THR A 147 0.79 10.55 -8.71
N THR A 148 1.79 9.90 -9.32
CA THR A 148 3.06 10.54 -9.66
C THR A 148 2.97 11.65 -10.70
N VAL A 149 2.01 11.58 -11.64
CA VAL A 149 1.91 12.53 -12.75
C VAL A 149 1.05 13.75 -12.39
N ILE A 150 -0.16 13.50 -11.91
CA ILE A 150 -1.18 14.55 -11.71
C ILE A 150 -1.48 14.83 -10.23
N GLY A 151 -0.91 14.06 -9.31
CA GLY A 151 -1.17 14.21 -7.87
C GLY A 151 -2.60 13.85 -7.44
N ALA A 152 -3.31 13.00 -8.19
CA ALA A 152 -4.66 12.57 -7.87
C ALA A 152 -4.72 11.67 -6.63
N PHE A 153 -5.85 11.73 -5.92
CA PHE A 153 -6.15 10.94 -4.73
C PHE A 153 -7.34 10.05 -5.03
N ASP A 154 -7.12 8.73 -4.93
CA ASP A 154 -8.21 7.77 -5.04
C ASP A 154 -9.23 7.97 -3.91
N PRO A 155 -10.53 7.67 -4.13
CA PRO A 155 -11.56 7.77 -3.10
C PRO A 155 -11.44 6.63 -2.07
N ILE A 156 -10.47 6.75 -1.15
CA ILE A 156 -10.06 5.71 -0.19
C ILE A 156 -11.25 5.14 0.61
N SER A 157 -12.15 5.98 1.11
CA SER A 157 -13.30 5.52 1.92
C SER A 157 -14.20 4.56 1.14
N GLN A 158 -14.54 4.90 -0.12
CA GLN A 158 -15.39 4.05 -0.96
C GLN A 158 -14.68 2.75 -1.35
N ILE A 159 -13.36 2.82 -1.58
CA ILE A 159 -12.54 1.63 -1.84
C ILE A 159 -12.46 0.74 -0.60
N ALA A 160 -12.35 1.32 0.59
CA ALA A 160 -12.33 0.61 1.86
C ALA A 160 -13.64 -0.15 2.10
N ASP A 161 -14.79 0.46 1.84
CA ASP A 161 -16.11 -0.20 1.93
C ASP A 161 -16.19 -1.45 1.03
N ILE A 162 -15.66 -1.35 -0.19
CA ILE A 162 -15.57 -2.50 -1.13
C ILE A 162 -14.61 -3.56 -0.59
N CYS A 163 -13.43 -3.15 -0.09
CA CYS A 163 -12.45 -4.08 0.46
C CYS A 163 -13.00 -4.84 1.66
N GLU A 164 -13.72 -4.17 2.57
CA GLU A 164 -14.38 -4.81 3.70
C GLU A 164 -15.46 -5.79 3.23
N LYS A 165 -16.35 -5.36 2.33
CA LYS A 165 -17.44 -6.17 1.76
C LYS A 165 -16.94 -7.47 1.13
N TYR A 166 -15.80 -7.44 0.44
CA TYR A 166 -15.26 -8.60 -0.27
C TYR A 166 -14.05 -9.25 0.43
N SER A 167 -13.71 -8.82 1.64
CA SER A 167 -12.57 -9.30 2.43
C SER A 167 -11.22 -9.21 1.70
N LEU A 168 -10.98 -8.06 1.08
CA LEU A 168 -9.74 -7.73 0.38
C LEU A 168 -8.81 -6.92 1.29
N TRP A 169 -7.50 -7.10 1.13
CA TRP A 169 -6.53 -6.25 1.78
C TRP A 169 -6.47 -4.90 1.07
N LEU A 170 -6.62 -3.81 1.81
CA LEU A 170 -6.43 -2.46 1.30
C LEU A 170 -5.02 -1.97 1.64
N HIS A 171 -4.25 -1.64 0.61
CA HIS A 171 -3.01 -0.90 0.71
C HIS A 171 -3.18 0.50 0.12
N ILE A 172 -2.63 1.51 0.80
CA ILE A 172 -2.66 2.90 0.34
C ILE A 172 -1.22 3.31 0.01
N ASP A 173 -0.92 3.46 -1.27
CA ASP A 173 0.35 4.03 -1.73
C ASP A 173 0.32 5.56 -1.57
N ALA A 174 0.84 6.01 -0.42
CA ALA A 174 1.00 7.41 -0.08
C ALA A 174 2.46 7.88 -0.21
N ALA A 175 3.26 7.25 -1.07
CA ALA A 175 4.69 7.60 -1.21
C ALA A 175 4.92 9.07 -1.57
N TRP A 176 3.99 9.67 -2.34
CA TRP A 176 4.01 11.09 -2.67
C TRP A 176 3.06 11.90 -1.76
N GLY A 177 1.79 11.52 -1.67
CA GLY A 177 0.77 12.31 -0.95
C GLY A 177 0.85 12.22 0.58
N GLY A 178 1.58 11.25 1.14
CA GLY A 178 1.69 11.06 2.59
C GLY A 178 2.29 12.26 3.32
N GLY A 179 3.12 13.07 2.65
CA GLY A 179 3.63 14.32 3.20
C GLY A 179 2.53 15.34 3.55
N LEU A 180 1.38 15.28 2.87
CA LEU A 180 0.25 16.19 3.14
C LEU A 180 -0.39 15.94 4.51
N LEU A 181 -0.21 14.76 5.10
CA LEU A 181 -0.68 14.45 6.47
C LEU A 181 0.01 15.33 7.52
N LEU A 182 1.16 15.93 7.22
CA LEU A 182 1.82 16.86 8.13
C LEU A 182 1.17 18.26 8.14
N SER A 183 0.33 18.56 7.13
CA SER A 183 -0.36 19.84 7.01
C SER A 183 -1.74 19.78 7.64
N LYS A 184 -1.89 20.41 8.82
CA LYS A 184 -3.18 20.54 9.51
C LYS A 184 -4.28 21.16 8.64
N LYS A 185 -3.93 22.02 7.68
CA LYS A 185 -4.89 22.70 6.78
C LYS A 185 -5.49 21.76 5.73
N ILE A 186 -4.71 20.77 5.29
CA ILE A 186 -5.12 19.84 4.22
C ILE A 186 -5.83 18.63 4.82
N GLN A 187 -5.41 18.18 6.01
CA GLN A 187 -6.13 17.15 6.77
C GLN A 187 -7.61 17.54 6.99
N THR A 188 -7.92 18.79 7.32
CA THR A 188 -9.32 19.23 7.52
C THR A 188 -10.12 19.32 6.24
N SER A 189 -9.51 19.69 5.10
CA SER A 189 -10.24 19.85 3.84
C SER A 189 -10.77 18.53 3.27
N GLU A 190 -10.08 17.41 3.49
CA GLU A 190 -10.62 16.08 3.11
C GLU A 190 -11.72 15.60 4.05
N THR A 191 -11.66 15.97 5.34
CA THR A 191 -12.73 15.68 6.31
C THR A 191 -13.97 16.58 6.15
N ASP A 192 -13.79 17.85 5.76
CA ASP A 192 -14.89 18.81 5.56
C ASP A 192 -15.55 18.70 4.18
N GLY A 193 -14.81 18.24 3.15
CA GLY A 193 -15.39 17.90 1.83
C GLY A 193 -16.40 16.74 1.88
N HIS A 194 -16.51 16.04 3.01
CA HIS A 194 -17.51 14.99 3.28
C HIS A 194 -18.72 15.50 4.07
N ARG A 195 -18.84 16.81 4.36
CA ARG A 195 -19.96 17.39 5.14
C ARG A 195 -20.77 18.47 4.43
N THR A 196 -20.45 18.84 3.19
CA THR A 196 -21.26 19.82 2.46
C THR A 196 -21.55 19.37 1.03
N SER A 197 -22.86 19.16 0.79
CA SER A 197 -23.62 19.00 -0.46
C SER A 197 -23.34 17.78 -1.33
#